data_AF-A0A3S8WL71-F1
#
_entry.id   AF-A0A3S8WL71-F1
#
_cell.length_a   1.000
_cell.length_b   1.000
_cell.length_c   1.000
_cell.angle_alpha   90.00
_cell.angle_beta   90.00
_cell.angle_gamma   90.00
#
_symmetry.space_group_name_H-M   'P 1'
#
loop_
_entity.id
_entity.type
_entity.pdbx_description
1 polymer ?
#
loop_
_entity_poly.entity_id
_entity_poly.type
_entity_poly.pdbx_seq_one_letter_code
_entity_poly.pdbx_strand_id
1 'polypeptide(L)'
;MPPFATVEDYEARAGVTLAGAKRAQVEAYLDDASALMRRHIPSGYEPDPATLKAIAVAVARRVMANPGGYRQRSIGQYAETLGENGGLYLTEDEIALLQPETLDDPDADAAYSIELRDEGLPGWRPDVPCWGRPL
;
A
#
# COMPACT_ATOMS: atom_id res chain seq x y z
N MET A 1 14.14 -8.41 11.07
CA MET A 1 13.50 -7.07 11.23
C MET A 1 12.16 -7.33 11.91
N PRO A 2 11.75 -6.56 12.93
CA PRO A 2 10.54 -6.87 13.70
C PRO A 2 9.30 -6.90 12.79
N PRO A 3 8.32 -7.78 13.00
CA PRO A 3 7.10 -7.82 12.21
C PRO A 3 6.28 -6.53 12.38
N PHE A 4 5.45 -6.19 11.38
CA PHE A 4 4.62 -4.97 11.41
C PHE A 4 3.42 -5.07 12.38
N ALA A 5 3.05 -6.29 12.78
CA ALA A 5 1.96 -6.55 13.71
C ALA A 5 2.38 -7.65 14.70
N THR A 6 1.82 -7.59 15.91
CA THR A 6 2.03 -8.62 16.93
C THR A 6 0.90 -9.64 16.97
N VAL A 7 1.08 -10.72 17.73
CA VAL A 7 0.02 -11.70 17.95
C VAL A 7 -1.15 -11.09 18.73
N GLU A 8 -0.91 -10.12 19.62
CA GLU A 8 -2.00 -9.41 20.31
C GLU A 8 -2.86 -8.61 19.32
N ASP A 9 -2.25 -7.98 18.31
CA ASP A 9 -2.98 -7.27 17.25
C ASP A 9 -3.88 -8.23 16.45
N TYR A 10 -3.39 -9.45 16.20
CA TYR A 10 -4.17 -10.50 15.57
C TYR A 10 -5.34 -10.94 16.46
N GLU A 11 -5.08 -11.24 17.73
CA GLU A 11 -6.08 -11.69 18.72
C GLU A 11 -7.20 -10.66 18.87
N ALA A 12 -6.86 -9.37 18.99
CA ALA A 12 -7.81 -8.27 19.09
C ALA A 12 -8.72 -8.16 17.86
N ARG A 13 -8.19 -8.35 16.65
CA ARG A 13 -8.95 -8.22 15.40
C ARG A 13 -9.72 -9.49 15.01
N ALA A 14 -9.21 -10.66 15.39
CA ALA A 14 -9.85 -11.94 15.12
C ALA A 14 -10.85 -12.33 16.23
N GLY A 15 -10.83 -11.66 17.39
CA GLY A 15 -11.70 -11.96 18.52
C GLY A 15 -11.39 -13.33 19.14
N VAL A 16 -10.13 -13.76 19.10
CA VAL A 16 -9.68 -15.06 19.58
C VAL A 16 -8.52 -14.91 20.54
N THR A 17 -8.35 -15.88 21.44
CA THR A 17 -7.15 -16.02 22.27
C THR A 17 -6.39 -17.26 21.81
N LEU A 18 -5.15 -17.08 21.39
CA LEU A 18 -4.30 -18.15 20.88
C LEU A 18 -3.36 -18.66 21.97
N ALA A 19 -3.19 -19.97 22.03
CA ALA A 19 -2.29 -20.61 22.95
C ALA A 19 -1.46 -21.70 22.25
N GLY A 20 -0.28 -22.00 22.81
CA GLY A 20 0.59 -23.09 22.37
C GLY A 20 0.98 -22.99 20.89
N ALA A 21 0.89 -24.12 20.18
CA ALA A 21 1.33 -24.23 18.79
C ALA A 21 0.63 -23.25 17.83
N LYS A 22 -0.64 -22.89 18.08
CA LYS A 22 -1.36 -21.92 17.25
C LYS A 22 -0.79 -20.51 17.38
N ARG A 23 -0.34 -20.12 18.58
CA ARG A 23 0.29 -18.81 18.81
C ARG A 23 1.59 -18.71 18.02
N ALA A 24 2.44 -19.74 18.12
CA ALA A 24 3.71 -19.81 17.38
C ALA A 24 3.49 -19.84 15.86
N GLN A 25 2.44 -20.51 15.39
CA GLN A 25 2.09 -20.54 13.96
C GLN A 25 1.68 -19.15 13.44
N VAL A 26 0.84 -18.43 14.18
CA VAL A 26 0.44 -17.06 13.79
C VAL A 26 1.61 -16.10 13.84
N GLU A 27 2.50 -16.24 14.82
CA GLU A 27 3.74 -15.45 14.89
C GLU A 27 4.61 -15.65 13.64
N ALA A 28 4.81 -16.89 13.20
CA ALA A 28 5.54 -17.18 11.97
C ALA A 28 4.87 -16.56 10.73
N TYR A 29 3.54 -16.66 10.61
CA TYR A 29 2.83 -16.06 9.49
C TYR A 29 2.86 -14.53 9.48
N LEU A 30 2.89 -13.89 10.66
CA LEU A 30 3.05 -12.43 10.74
C LEU A 30 4.46 -11.99 10.32
N ASP A 31 5.49 -12.78 10.63
CA ASP A 31 6.86 -12.52 10.16
C ASP A 31 6.98 -12.67 8.64
N ASP A 32 6.45 -13.77 8.10
CA ASP A 32 6.42 -14.04 6.66
C ASP A 32 5.64 -12.97 5.90
N ALA A 33 4.46 -12.57 6.41
CA ALA A 33 3.66 -11.50 5.83
C ALA A 33 4.42 -10.18 5.82
N SER A 34 5.10 -9.85 6.93
CA SER A 34 5.91 -8.64 7.01
C SER A 34 7.10 -8.67 6.05
N ALA A 35 7.74 -9.83 5.87
CA ALA A 35 8.82 -10.00 4.89
C ALA A 35 8.32 -9.86 3.45
N LEU A 36 7.12 -10.36 3.15
CA LEU A 36 6.50 -10.24 1.85
C LEU A 36 6.12 -8.77 1.55
N MET A 37 5.48 -8.08 2.48
CA MET A 37 5.11 -6.66 2.32
C MET A 37 6.31 -5.76 2.03
N ARG A 38 7.45 -5.99 2.70
CA ARG A 38 8.69 -5.22 2.48
C ARG A 38 9.22 -5.26 1.05
N ARG A 39 8.91 -6.32 0.29
CA ARG A 39 9.33 -6.42 -1.12
C ARG A 39 8.58 -5.45 -2.02
N HIS A 40 7.39 -5.01 -1.58
CA HIS A 40 6.52 -4.11 -2.34
C HIS A 40 6.66 -2.65 -1.93
N ILE A 41 7.27 -2.37 -0.77
CA ILE A 41 7.52 -1.01 -0.30
C ILE A 41 8.77 -0.46 -1.02
N PRO A 42 8.66 0.62 -1.83
CA PRO A 42 9.81 1.20 -2.49
C PRO A 42 10.75 1.88 -1.48
N SER A 43 12.03 1.94 -1.81
CA SER A 43 13.04 2.59 -0.95
C SER A 43 12.74 4.08 -0.80
N GLY A 44 12.58 4.56 0.44
CA GLY A 44 12.30 5.96 0.75
C GLY A 44 10.81 6.29 0.92
N TYR A 45 9.93 5.30 0.79
CA TYR A 45 8.52 5.42 1.15
C TYR A 45 8.23 4.64 2.44
N GLU A 46 7.57 5.30 3.39
CA GLU A 46 7.13 4.67 4.63
C GLU A 46 5.60 4.75 4.69
N PRO A 47 4.87 3.64 4.42
CA PRO A 47 3.42 3.61 4.50
C PRO A 47 2.96 3.81 5.94
N ASP A 48 1.70 4.24 6.10
CA ASP A 48 1.13 4.42 7.44
C ASP A 48 1.24 3.12 8.28
N PRO A 49 1.75 3.20 9.53
CA PRO A 49 1.96 2.02 10.36
C PRO A 49 0.64 1.31 10.74
N ALA A 50 -0.50 2.01 10.78
CA ALA A 50 -1.79 1.37 11.03
C ALA A 50 -2.26 0.57 9.80
N THR A 51 -2.00 1.07 8.59
CA THR A 51 -2.22 0.36 7.32
C THR A 51 -1.34 -0.89 7.24
N LEU A 52 -0.04 -0.77 7.53
CA LEU A 52 0.88 -1.91 7.57
C LEU A 52 0.40 -3.01 8.53
N LYS A 53 0.00 -2.62 9.74
CA LYS A 53 -0.56 -3.53 10.73
C LYS A 53 -1.86 -4.18 10.23
N ALA A 54 -2.74 -3.42 9.59
CA ALA A 54 -4.02 -3.94 9.09
C ALA A 54 -3.83 -5.01 8.02
N ILE A 55 -2.93 -4.76 7.05
CA ILE A 55 -2.62 -5.69 5.96
C ILE A 55 -1.95 -6.96 6.53
N ALA A 56 -0.96 -6.83 7.40
CA ALA A 56 -0.27 -7.98 8.00
C ALA A 56 -1.25 -8.93 8.73
N VAL A 57 -2.19 -8.37 9.51
CA VAL A 57 -3.21 -9.17 10.20
C VAL A 57 -4.21 -9.78 9.21
N ALA A 58 -4.60 -9.06 8.15
CA ALA A 58 -5.51 -9.58 7.13
C ALA A 58 -4.91 -10.80 6.40
N VAL A 59 -3.64 -10.72 6.00
CA VAL A 59 -2.90 -11.83 5.37
C VAL A 59 -2.84 -13.03 6.32
N ALA A 60 -2.43 -12.84 7.58
CA ALA A 60 -2.38 -13.92 8.55
C ALA A 60 -3.76 -14.58 8.78
N ARG A 61 -4.84 -13.80 8.81
CA ARG A 61 -6.21 -14.33 8.94
C ARG A 61 -6.61 -15.19 7.74
N ARG A 62 -6.25 -14.77 6.52
CA ARG A 62 -6.53 -15.56 5.29
C ARG A 62 -5.80 -16.89 5.32
N VAL A 63 -4.51 -16.90 5.66
CA VAL A 63 -3.70 -18.13 5.79
C VAL A 63 -4.29 -19.05 6.86
N MET A 64 -4.69 -18.51 8.00
CA MET A 64 -5.30 -19.30 9.08
C MET A 64 -6.69 -19.85 8.72
N ALA A 65 -7.45 -19.15 7.89
CA ALA A 65 -8.77 -19.60 7.42
C ALA A 65 -8.67 -20.71 6.36
N ASN A 66 -7.65 -20.65 5.48
CA ASN A 66 -7.39 -21.67 4.46
C ASN A 66 -5.91 -22.07 4.42
N PRO A 67 -5.42 -22.84 5.41
CA PRO A 67 -4.01 -23.20 5.49
C PRO A 67 -3.59 -24.18 4.39
N GLY A 68 -4.54 -24.88 3.76
CA GLY A 68 -4.27 -25.94 2.80
C GLY A 68 -4.33 -25.52 1.33
N GLY A 69 -4.54 -24.24 1.02
CA GLY A 69 -4.57 -23.81 -0.38
C GLY A 69 -5.75 -24.35 -1.20
N TYR A 70 -6.79 -24.87 -0.54
CA TYR A 70 -7.84 -25.60 -1.23
C TYR A 70 -8.72 -24.62 -2.02
N ARG A 71 -8.76 -24.79 -3.35
CA ARG A 71 -9.63 -24.05 -4.28
C ARG A 71 -11.10 -24.48 -4.18
N GLN A 72 -11.34 -25.73 -3.79
CA GLN A 72 -12.68 -26.29 -3.67
C GLN A 72 -12.64 -27.44 -2.66
N ARG A 73 -13.56 -27.47 -1.70
CA ARG A 73 -13.75 -28.61 -0.80
C ARG A 73 -15.20 -29.05 -0.85
N SER A 74 -15.44 -30.22 -1.46
CA SER A 74 -16.76 -30.84 -1.44
C SER A 74 -16.92 -31.60 -0.13
N ILE A 75 -17.78 -31.12 0.77
CA ILE A 75 -18.19 -31.87 1.97
C ILE A 75 -19.62 -32.35 1.73
N GLY A 76 -19.76 -33.59 1.26
CA GLY A 76 -21.08 -34.17 0.97
C GLY A 76 -21.80 -33.43 -0.16
N GLN A 77 -22.97 -32.87 0.11
CA GLN A 77 -23.82 -32.19 -0.89
C GLN A 77 -23.65 -30.67 -0.95
N TYR A 78 -22.81 -30.08 -0.10
CA TYR A 78 -22.57 -28.64 -0.09
C TYR A 78 -21.21 -28.34 -0.72
N ALA A 79 -21.23 -27.54 -1.78
CA ALA A 79 -20.04 -26.99 -2.41
C ALA A 79 -19.82 -25.58 -1.85
N GLU A 80 -18.73 -25.40 -1.10
CA GLU A 80 -18.26 -24.07 -0.69
C GLU A 80 -17.06 -23.70 -1.58
N THR A 81 -17.18 -22.59 -2.29
CA THR A 81 -16.08 -22.02 -3.08
C THR A 81 -15.21 -21.18 -2.14
N LEU A 82 -14.09 -21.74 -1.68
CA LEU A 82 -13.05 -20.96 -1.00
C LEU A 82 -12.24 -20.19 -2.04
N GLY A 83 -11.90 -18.94 -1.73
CA GLY A 83 -11.24 -18.00 -2.65
C GLY A 83 -9.98 -18.55 -3.33
N GLU A 84 -9.72 -18.03 -4.53
CA GLU A 84 -8.85 -18.60 -5.57
C GLU A 84 -7.37 -18.79 -5.19
N ASN A 85 -6.92 -18.19 -4.09
CA ASN A 85 -5.59 -18.40 -3.52
C ASN A 85 -5.74 -18.71 -2.03
N GLY A 86 -5.51 -19.94 -1.61
CA GLY A 86 -5.23 -20.19 -0.19
C GLY A 86 -3.71 -20.12 -0.01
N GLY A 87 -3.24 -19.26 0.88
CA GLY A 87 -1.80 -19.04 1.08
C GLY A 87 -1.47 -17.63 1.56
N LEU A 88 -0.17 -17.37 1.70
CA LEU A 88 0.38 -16.08 2.12
C LEU A 88 0.63 -15.23 0.87
N TYR A 89 -0.37 -14.41 0.52
CA TYR A 89 -0.33 -13.51 -0.65
C TYR A 89 -0.93 -12.15 -0.28
N LEU A 90 -0.56 -11.13 -1.05
CA LEU A 90 -1.20 -9.81 -1.02
C LEU A 90 -2.19 -9.70 -2.18
N THR A 91 -3.30 -9.02 -1.95
CA THR A 91 -4.20 -8.60 -3.03
C THR A 91 -3.65 -7.37 -3.75
N GLU A 92 -4.16 -7.11 -4.95
CA GLU A 92 -3.75 -5.92 -5.72
C GLU A 92 -4.05 -4.62 -4.96
N ASP A 93 -5.22 -4.54 -4.30
CA ASP A 93 -5.58 -3.40 -3.44
C ASP A 93 -4.59 -3.19 -2.28
N GLU A 94 -4.09 -4.28 -1.68
CA GLU A 94 -3.10 -4.18 -0.59
C GLU A 94 -1.74 -3.74 -1.10
N ILE A 95 -1.35 -4.17 -2.30
CA ILE A 95 -0.12 -3.72 -2.94
C ILE A 95 -0.22 -2.23 -3.28
N ALA A 96 -1.36 -1.76 -3.78
CA ALA A 96 -1.60 -0.34 -4.06
C ALA A 96 -1.42 0.53 -2.81
N LEU A 97 -1.93 0.08 -1.65
CA LEU A 97 -1.77 0.78 -0.37
C LEU A 97 -0.33 0.79 0.18
N LEU A 98 0.55 -0.10 -0.30
CA LEU A 98 1.96 -0.16 0.10
C LEU A 98 2.87 0.69 -0.79
N GLN A 99 2.34 1.16 -1.91
CA GLN A 99 3.06 1.96 -2.87
C GLN A 99 2.64 3.43 -2.73
N PRO A 100 3.54 4.39 -3.00
CA PRO A 100 3.13 5.78 -3.12
C PRO A 100 2.08 5.87 -4.23
N GLU A 101 1.07 6.72 -4.04
CA GLU A 101 0.17 7.10 -5.13
C GLU A 101 1.03 7.70 -6.24
N THR A 102 1.34 6.90 -7.26
CA THR A 102 2.07 7.38 -8.43
C THR A 102 1.15 8.36 -9.13
N LEU A 103 1.65 9.58 -9.38
CA LEU A 103 1.06 10.62 -10.21
C LEU A 103 0.79 10.20 -11.69
N ASP A 104 0.87 8.90 -12.00
CA ASP A 104 0.56 8.30 -13.30
C ASP A 104 -0.91 7.83 -13.38
N ASP A 105 -1.76 8.21 -12.42
CA ASP A 105 -3.21 8.09 -12.59
C ASP A 105 -3.68 9.19 -13.57
N PRO A 106 -4.15 8.86 -14.79
CA PRO A 106 -4.64 9.84 -15.74
C PRO A 106 -5.93 10.57 -15.27
N ASP A 107 -6.54 10.14 -14.16
CA ASP A 107 -7.66 10.82 -13.47
C ASP A 107 -7.20 11.73 -12.30
N ALA A 108 -5.89 11.87 -12.07
CA ALA A 108 -5.36 12.82 -11.09
C ALA A 108 -5.47 14.26 -11.62
N ASP A 109 -6.62 14.89 -11.40
CA ASP A 109 -6.90 16.33 -11.58
C ASP A 109 -6.11 17.21 -10.58
N ALA A 110 -4.80 16.98 -10.42
CA ALA A 110 -3.90 17.80 -9.64
C ALA A 110 -3.20 18.82 -10.55
N ALA A 111 -3.85 19.96 -10.76
CA ALA A 111 -3.22 21.14 -11.37
C ALA A 111 -2.10 21.66 -10.46
N TYR A 112 -0.85 21.25 -10.71
CA TYR A 112 0.31 21.91 -10.12
C TYR A 112 0.60 23.21 -10.86
N SER A 113 0.43 24.35 -10.19
CA SER A 113 0.94 25.64 -10.68
C SER A 113 2.45 25.70 -10.46
N ILE A 114 3.24 25.47 -11.51
CA ILE A 114 4.66 25.82 -11.50
C ILE A 114 4.75 27.35 -11.63
N GLU A 115 5.15 28.03 -10.56
CA GLU A 115 5.64 29.41 -10.69
C GLU A 115 7.06 29.34 -11.28
N LEU A 116 7.16 29.64 -12.58
CA LEU A 116 8.44 29.81 -13.24
C LEU A 116 9.04 31.14 -12.77
N ARG A 117 9.91 31.08 -11.76
CA ARG A 117 10.67 32.25 -11.29
C ARG A 117 11.83 32.49 -12.25
N ASP A 118 11.64 33.41 -13.19
CA ASP A 118 12.70 33.90 -14.08
C ASP A 118 13.68 34.77 -13.28
N GLU A 119 14.81 34.18 -12.87
CA GLU A 119 15.90 34.90 -12.19
C GLU A 119 17.03 35.34 -13.14
N GLY A 120 16.71 35.70 -14.40
CA GLY A 120 17.76 36.30 -15.21
C GLY A 120 17.34 36.83 -16.56
N LEU A 121 16.99 38.12 -16.61
CA LEU A 121 17.48 39.12 -17.57
C LEU A 121 17.05 40.53 -17.12
N PRO A 122 17.87 41.58 -17.30
CA PRO A 122 17.53 42.93 -16.91
C PRO A 122 16.34 43.43 -17.73
N GLY A 123 15.36 44.00 -17.03
CA GLY A 123 14.03 44.30 -17.52
C GLY A 123 13.94 44.97 -18.89
N TRP A 124 12.87 44.62 -19.60
CA TRP A 124 12.36 45.31 -20.78
C TRP A 124 12.38 46.83 -20.54
N ARG A 125 13.21 47.53 -21.31
CA ARG A 125 13.21 48.99 -21.38
C ARG A 125 12.23 49.39 -22.48
N PRO A 126 11.22 50.25 -22.19
CA PRO A 126 10.46 50.85 -23.26
C PRO A 126 11.39 51.69 -24.12
N ASP A 127 11.42 51.37 -25.40
CA ASP A 127 11.98 52.20 -26.46
C ASP A 127 11.33 53.60 -26.42
N VAL A 128 12.18 54.61 -26.58
CA VAL A 128 11.82 56.03 -26.55
C VAL A 128 10.71 56.34 -27.57
N PRO A 129 9.66 57.11 -27.21
CA PRO A 129 8.57 57.40 -28.14
C PRO A 129 9.08 58.22 -29.33
N CYS A 130 8.90 57.70 -30.54
CA CYS A 130 9.14 58.40 -31.79
C CYS A 130 8.05 59.44 -32.07
N TRP A 131 7.97 60.51 -31.29
CA TRP A 131 7.15 61.68 -31.62
C TRP A 131 8.02 62.94 -31.54
N GLY A 132 8.60 63.31 -32.70
CA GLY A 132 9.46 64.48 -32.81
C GLY A 132 10.20 64.58 -34.14
N ARG A 133 9.49 64.62 -35.26
CA ARG A 133 10.02 65.20 -36.51
C ARG A 133 9.10 66.33 -36.96
N PRO A 134 9.45 67.60 -36.74
CA PRO A 134 8.92 68.68 -37.56
C PRO A 134 9.57 68.63 -38.95
N LEU A 135 8.77 68.96 -39.96
CA LEU A 135 9.14 69.16 -41.37
C LEU A 135 10.09 70.35 -41.53
#